data_AF-K1UUK6-F1
#
_entry.id   AF-K1UUK6-F1
#
_cell.length_a   1.000
_cell.length_b   1.000
_cell.length_c   1.000
_cell.angle_alpha   90.00
_cell.angle_beta   90.00
_cell.angle_gamma   90.00
#
_symmetry.space_group_name_H-M   'P 1'
#
loop_
_entity.id
_entity.type
_entity.pdbx_description
1 polymer ?
#
loop_
_entity_poly.entity_id
_entity_poly.type
_entity_poly.pdbx_seq_one_letter_code
_entity_poly.pdbx_strand_id
1 'polypeptide(L)'
;MEPTGHYWFNLGKFLQDNEMKPVLVNPHHVKKSKELDDNHPTKNDRKDPKVIAGLVREGRYMIPYLPDGVYADLRTASNIRF
;
A
#
# COMPACT_ATOMS: atom_id res chain seq x y z
N MET A 1 -3.66 1.29 -4.48
CA MET A 1 -2.50 2.20 -4.62
C MET A 1 -1.25 1.36 -4.48
N GLU A 2 -0.27 1.55 -5.36
CA GLU A 2 0.99 0.83 -5.22
C GLU A 2 1.92 1.53 -4.21
N PRO A 3 2.51 0.80 -3.25
CA PRO A 3 3.41 1.35 -2.23
C PRO A 3 4.75 1.85 -2.77
N THR A 4 4.99 1.74 -4.07
CA THR A 4 6.24 2.11 -4.74
C THR A 4 6.11 3.40 -5.56
N GLY A 5 4.90 3.92 -5.76
CA GLY A 5 4.67 5.12 -6.58
C GLY A 5 5.00 6.42 -5.85
N HIS A 6 5.66 7.38 -6.49
CA HIS A 6 6.10 8.62 -5.84
C HIS A 6 4.93 9.41 -5.18
N TYR A 7 3.72 9.25 -5.71
CA TYR A 7 2.50 9.89 -5.21
C TYR A 7 1.94 9.27 -3.92
N TRP A 8 2.36 8.07 -3.52
CA TRP A 8 1.75 7.37 -2.38
C TRP A 8 2.00 8.09 -1.05
N PHE A 9 3.16 8.76 -0.89
CA PHE A 9 3.48 9.52 0.32
C PHE A 9 2.55 10.72 0.52
N ASN A 10 2.38 11.54 -0.52
CA ASN A 10 1.53 12.73 -0.45
C ASN A 10 0.06 12.35 -0.22
N LEU A 11 -0.43 11.34 -0.93
CA LEU A 11 -1.79 10.86 -0.75
C LEU A 11 -1.97 10.12 0.59
N GLY A 12 -0.96 9.41 1.07
CA GLY A 12 -0.95 8.80 2.40
C GLY A 12 -1.06 9.84 3.52
N LYS A 13 -0.35 10.97 3.40
CA LYS A 13 -0.42 12.09 4.34
C LYS A 13 -1.82 12.73 4.30
N PHE A 14 -2.33 13.03 3.11
CA PHE A 14 -3.69 13.54 2.93
C PHE A 14 -4.75 12.62 3.57
N LEU A 15 -4.63 11.29 3.38
CA LEU A 15 -5.55 10.33 3.99
C LEU A 15 -5.45 10.32 5.52
N GLN A 16 -4.24 10.39 6.08
CA GLN A 16 -4.04 10.51 7.53
C GLN A 16 -4.67 11.78 8.11
N ASP A 17 -4.52 12.92 7.42
CA ASP A 17 -5.09 14.20 7.83
C ASP A 17 -6.63 14.20 7.79
N ASN A 18 -7.23 13.31 6.98
CA ASN A 18 -8.68 13.06 6.91
C ASN A 18 -9.13 11.90 7.83
N GLU A 19 -8.34 11.56 8.86
CA GLU A 19 -8.61 10.48 9.83
C GLU A 19 -8.72 9.06 9.22
N MET A 20 -8.27 8.88 7.98
CA MET A 20 -8.23 7.58 7.31
C MET A 20 -6.87 6.90 7.57
N LYS A 21 -6.90 5.59 7.83
CA LYS A 21 -5.68 4.80 8.04
C LYS A 21 -5.26 4.11 6.75
N PRO A 22 -4.29 4.65 5.99
CA PRO A 22 -3.77 3.94 4.83
C PRO A 22 -3.12 2.64 5.29
N VAL A 23 -3.47 1.53 4.66
CA VAL A 23 -2.88 0.21 4.91
C VAL A 23 -2.27 -0.32 3.62
N LEU A 24 -1.13 -1.00 3.76
CA LEU A 24 -0.42 -1.64 2.66
C LEU A 24 -0.59 -3.14 2.76
N VAL A 25 -0.95 -3.79 1.66
CA VAL A 25 -0.97 -5.24 1.55
C VAL A 25 0.24 -5.68 0.74
N ASN A 26 0.97 -6.69 1.22
CA ASN A 26 2.13 -7.21 0.53
C ASN A 26 1.71 -7.87 -0.81
N PRO A 27 2.24 -7.43 -1.97
CA PRO A 27 1.94 -8.04 -3.27
C PRO A 27 2.23 -9.55 -3.33
N HIS A 28 3.22 -10.03 -2.58
CA HIS A 28 3.53 -11.45 -2.47
C HIS A 28 2.37 -12.24 -1.86
N HIS A 29 1.71 -11.69 -0.83
CA HIS A 29 0.54 -12.32 -0.22
C HIS A 29 -0.66 -12.28 -1.16
N VAL A 30 -0.85 -11.18 -1.88
CA VAL A 30 -1.90 -11.08 -2.90
C VAL A 30 -1.71 -12.16 -3.98
N LYS A 31 -0.48 -12.35 -4.48
CA LYS A 31 -0.17 -13.37 -5.48
C LYS A 31 -0.41 -14.79 -4.96
N LYS A 32 0.08 -15.10 -3.76
CA LYS A 32 -0.06 -16.43 -3.15
C LYS A 32 -1.53 -16.76 -2.82
N SER A 33 -2.29 -15.79 -2.32
CA SER A 33 -3.73 -15.97 -2.06
C SER A 33 -4.52 -16.16 -3.36
N LYS A 34 -4.17 -15.45 -4.43
CA LYS A 34 -4.76 -15.70 -5.75
C LYS A 34 -4.46 -17.11 -6.25
N GLU A 35 -3.24 -17.60 -6.10
CA GLU A 35 -2.87 -18.97 -6.54
C GLU A 35 -3.63 -20.05 -5.76
N LEU A 36 -3.99 -19.79 -4.50
CA LEU A 36 -4.76 -20.73 -3.68
C LEU A 36 -6.27 -20.70 -4.00
N ASP A 37 -6.84 -19.52 -4.21
CA ASP A 37 -8.27 -19.34 -4.48
C ASP A 37 -8.63 -19.53 -5.96
N ASP A 38 -7.69 -19.31 -6.87
CA ASP A 38 -7.89 -19.26 -8.32
C ASP A 38 -7.04 -20.34 -9.00
N ASN A 39 -7.62 -21.53 -9.19
CA ASN A 39 -6.97 -22.66 -9.89
C ASN A 39 -6.86 -22.46 -11.41
N HIS A 40 -7.04 -21.23 -11.92
CA HIS A 40 -7.03 -20.92 -13.34
C HIS A 40 -5.94 -19.87 -13.65
N PRO A 41 -5.04 -20.11 -14.62
CA PRO A 41 -3.91 -19.21 -14.94
C PRO A 41 -4.32 -17.87 -15.60
N THR A 42 -5.60 -17.49 -15.57
CA THR A 42 -6.08 -16.28 -16.23
C THR A 42 -5.77 -15.05 -15.38
N LYS A 43 -4.98 -14.13 -15.95
CA LYS A 43 -4.75 -12.81 -15.38
C LYS A 43 -6.08 -12.05 -15.34
N ASN A 44 -6.69 -11.98 -14.16
CA ASN A 44 -7.96 -11.31 -13.96
C ASN A 44 -7.86 -10.26 -12.86
N ASP A 45 -7.51 -9.04 -13.26
CA ASP A 45 -7.38 -7.88 -12.36
C ASP A 45 -8.69 -7.55 -11.60
N ARG A 46 -9.84 -8.11 -12.02
CA ARG A 46 -11.13 -7.95 -11.30
C ARG A 46 -11.19 -8.73 -9.99
N LYS A 47 -10.33 -9.73 -9.79
CA LYS A 47 -10.31 -10.55 -8.57
C LYS A 47 -9.41 -9.96 -7.48
N ASP A 48 -8.50 -9.08 -7.86
CA ASP A 48 -7.56 -8.39 -6.97
C ASP A 48 -8.27 -7.66 -5.82
N PRO A 49 -9.34 -6.87 -6.05
CA PRO A 49 -10.01 -6.18 -4.96
C PRO A 49 -10.60 -7.14 -3.92
N LYS A 50 -11.11 -8.30 -4.36
CA LYS A 50 -11.67 -9.32 -3.46
C LYS A 50 -10.58 -9.94 -2.58
N VAL A 51 -9.45 -10.31 -3.17
CA VAL A 51 -8.31 -10.89 -2.43
C VAL A 51 -7.71 -9.88 -1.47
N ILE A 52 -7.51 -8.63 -1.91
CA ILE A 52 -7.00 -7.54 -1.07
C ILE A 52 -7.95 -7.28 0.10
N ALA A 53 -9.27 -7.22 -0.13
CA ALA A 53 -10.25 -7.06 0.94
C ALA A 53 -10.23 -8.24 1.94
N GLY A 54 -10.05 -9.47 1.46
CA GLY A 54 -9.88 -10.65 2.31
C GLY A 54 -8.64 -10.55 3.21
N LEU A 55 -7.49 -10.18 2.63
CA LEU A 55 -6.24 -10.00 3.38
C LEU A 55 -6.34 -8.87 4.41
N VAL A 56 -7.01 -7.77 4.07
CA VAL A 56 -7.26 -6.68 5.03
C VAL A 56 -8.17 -7.16 6.17
N ARG A 57 -9.23 -7.91 5.88
CA ARG A 57 -10.13 -8.49 6.90
C ARG A 57 -9.42 -9.45 7.85
N GLU A 58 -8.46 -10.22 7.33
CA GLU A 58 -7.62 -11.13 8.12
C GLU A 58 -6.54 -10.42 8.95
N GLY A 59 -6.42 -9.09 8.86
CA GLY A 59 -5.36 -8.33 9.54
C GLY A 59 -3.99 -8.46 8.89
N ARG A 60 -3.90 -9.05 7.69
CA ARG A 60 -2.65 -9.28 6.95
C ARG A 60 -2.25 -8.05 6.14
N TYR A 61 -2.16 -6.92 6.82
CA TYR A 61 -1.74 -5.65 6.26
C TYR A 61 -0.63 -5.02 7.12
N MET A 62 0.13 -4.12 6.52
CA MET A 62 1.15 -3.32 7.17
C MET A 62 0.68 -1.87 7.21
N ILE A 63 0.90 -1.19 8.33
CA ILE A 63 0.71 0.26 8.41
C ILE A 63 2.01 0.89 7.90
N PRO A 64 1.97 1.65 6.79
CA PRO A 64 3.15 2.35 6.31
C PRO A 64 3.61 3.37 7.34
N TYR A 65 4.93 3.45 7.54
CA TYR A 65 5.51 4.57 8.26
C TYR A 65 5.50 5.80 7.35
N LEU A 66 4.77 6.83 7.76
CA LEU A 66 4.90 8.16 7.18
C LEU A 66 5.82 8.99 8.10
N PRO A 67 6.99 9.42 7.61
CA PRO A 67 7.87 10.30 8.39
C PRO A 67 7.16 11.62 8.66
N ASP A 68 7.22 12.07 9.91
CA ASP A 68 6.62 13.32 10.37
C ASP A 68 7.69 14.20 11.05
N GLY A 69 7.44 15.50 11.15
CA GLY A 69 8.37 16.49 11.71
C GLY A 69 9.75 16.47 11.04
N VAL A 70 10.81 16.44 11.84
CA VAL A 70 12.22 16.54 11.39
C VAL A 70 12.57 15.50 10.31
N TYR A 71 11.99 14.30 10.36
CA TYR A 71 12.23 13.26 9.35
C TYR A 71 11.54 13.54 8.02
N ALA A 72 10.41 14.26 8.02
CA ALA A 72 9.77 14.74 6.81
C ALA A 72 10.60 15.84 6.13
N ASP A 73 11.16 16.75 6.94
CA ASP A 73 12.03 17.83 6.46
C ASP A 73 13.33 17.28 5.85
N LEU A 74 13.97 16.32 6.51
CA LEU A 74 15.15 15.61 5.99
C LEU A 74 14.87 14.91 4.66
N ARG A 75 13.69 14.28 4.51
CA ARG A 75 13.29 13.64 3.25
C ARG A 75 13.07 14.66 2.14
N THR A 76 12.47 15.80 2.45
CA THR A 76 12.26 16.89 1.50
C THR A 76 13.60 17.47 1.05
N ALA A 77 14.49 17.77 1.99
CA ALA A 77 15.85 18.24 1.71
C ALA A 77 16.66 17.23 0.87
N SER A 78 16.55 15.93 1.17
CA SER A 78 17.22 14.88 0.38
C SER A 78 16.67 14.75 -1.06
N ASN A 79 15.45 15.22 -1.34
CA ASN A 79 14.89 15.23 -2.69
C ASN A 79 15.26 16.49 -3.48
N ILE A 80 15.79 17.52 -2.82
CA ILE A 80 16.38 18.69 -3.49
C ILE A 80 17.74 18.24 -4.03
N ARG A 81 17.76 17.82 -5.30
CA ARG A 81 19.01 17.64 -6.03
C ARG A 81 19.51 19.01 -6.47
N PHE A 82 20.70 19.39 -6.02
CA PHE A 82 21.50 20.47 -6.61
C PHE A 82 22.05 20.03 -7.97
#